data_AF-A0A815V9M0-F1
#
_entry.id   AF-A0A815V9M0-F1
#
_cell.length_a   1.000
_cell.length_b   1.000
_cell.length_c   1.000
_cell.angle_alpha   90.00
_cell.angle_beta   90.00
_cell.angle_gamma   90.00
#
_symmetry.space_group_name_H-M   'P 1'
#
loop_
_entity.id
_entity.type
_entity.pdbx_description
1 polymer ?
#
loop_
_entity_poly.entity_id
_entity_poly.type
_entity_poly.pdbx_seq_one_letter_code
_entity_poly.pdbx_strand_id
1 'polypeptide(L)'
;MNNPIVYVPDIPMDIDEDELATLIQTRVQTSQRMKVHNVKCYSKLGVAIITLFDDNDKNHLVANVQSIVLETDLRTTISFEDKLELDSYIIIDRNAMNIPSVNEVAQHYTKSYKISRICACKTVSDQFPNVFRIAFQKFHELLPAVEVPSFKILGVSATVYSRFDCNFFEDLPLPIEDDEIRSAIAAQIGAKQLSFRSFYVQHNSRTGSGMIVASKSEKKWAKQGFLTINGLNISRKFKLSYRVLVSPVPRDFDINKILNNRLFINYVVSQKLIDDKLVIELQDFDHFKFCLEVGGFGIESEAFIIKPHTVVSDPDSCELDALNWYETKMQDIVPDVTTIIHDYQHPIFRFKWNAQNFLKQMNKAAAIPAKGYDLTKHLLRVTVMLNTIGTLRKKQYIVDDTLVKLKLERIQTIGYSHQSKLFTRKTLSQTDFQTPYPKTTVQVVEEDCLVLYEQLVAKGHRPLLLNMANATSPGGGYRKGDGAQEENIFRRSDYYHSLDGELADRTRSERLYYTPKGELKQLKGFGDFYPMEEFGGIYTAGIT
;
A
#
# COMPACT_ATOMS: atom_id res chain seq x y z
N MET A 1 22.04 50.84 2.48
CA MET A 1 21.19 50.05 1.56
C MET A 1 21.49 48.59 1.85
N ASN A 2 20.47 47.73 2.03
CA ASN A 2 20.73 46.31 2.19
C ASN A 2 21.15 45.75 0.82
N ASN A 3 22.33 45.16 0.75
CA ASN A 3 22.79 44.48 -0.46
C ASN A 3 21.80 43.35 -0.82
N PRO A 4 21.48 43.14 -2.10
CA PRO A 4 20.59 42.06 -2.53
C PRO A 4 21.17 40.68 -2.21
N ILE A 5 20.29 39.76 -1.85
CA ILE A 5 20.63 38.40 -1.43
C ILE A 5 19.99 37.39 -2.37
N VAL A 6 20.76 36.36 -2.72
CA VAL A 6 20.32 35.11 -3.37
C VAL A 6 20.61 33.94 -2.44
N TYR A 7 19.65 33.05 -2.27
CA TYR A 7 19.82 31.81 -1.53
C TYR A 7 20.25 30.69 -2.48
N VAL A 8 21.13 29.84 -2.00
CA VAL A 8 21.57 28.61 -2.67
C VAL A 8 21.20 27.46 -1.75
N PRO A 9 20.03 26.83 -1.94
CA PRO A 9 19.63 25.69 -1.15
C PRO A 9 20.43 24.44 -1.54
N ASP A 10 20.46 23.50 -0.62
CA ASP A 10 20.93 22.13 -0.79
C ASP A 10 22.39 22.02 -1.22
N ILE A 11 23.23 22.84 -0.60
CA ILE A 11 24.68 22.83 -0.78
C ILE A 11 25.29 21.48 -0.30
N PRO A 12 26.42 21.04 -0.87
CA PRO A 12 27.20 19.91 -0.36
C PRO A 12 27.54 20.08 1.12
N MET A 13 27.46 18.97 1.88
CA MET A 13 27.71 18.97 3.33
C MET A 13 29.06 18.35 3.70
N ASP A 14 29.73 17.73 2.73
CA ASP A 14 31.01 17.04 2.84
C ASP A 14 32.21 17.94 2.52
N ILE A 15 31.95 19.16 2.03
CA ILE A 15 32.96 20.19 1.72
C ILE A 15 32.97 21.21 2.86
N ASP A 16 34.17 21.69 3.22
CA ASP A 16 34.32 22.76 4.20
C ASP A 16 33.57 24.03 3.79
N GLU A 17 33.02 24.78 4.76
CA GLU A 17 32.15 25.93 4.47
C GLU A 17 32.88 27.05 3.72
N ASP A 18 34.14 27.33 4.05
CA ASP A 18 34.94 28.39 3.44
C ASP A 18 35.44 27.97 2.05
N GLU A 19 35.83 26.70 1.91
CA GLU A 19 36.17 26.10 0.61
C GLU A 19 34.98 26.16 -0.34
N LEU A 20 33.80 25.73 0.13
CA LEU A 20 32.58 25.73 -0.66
C LEU A 20 32.11 27.14 -1.01
N ALA A 21 32.25 28.11 -0.09
CA ALA A 21 31.94 29.51 -0.37
C ALA A 21 32.85 30.06 -1.49
N THR A 22 34.15 29.75 -1.43
CA THR A 22 35.13 30.13 -2.45
C THR A 22 34.80 29.51 -3.80
N LEU A 23 34.40 28.24 -3.81
CA LEU A 23 34.02 27.51 -5.02
C LEU A 23 32.77 28.11 -5.67
N ILE A 24 31.71 28.33 -4.90
CA ILE A 24 30.48 28.99 -5.36
C ILE A 24 30.80 30.38 -5.92
N GLN A 25 31.57 31.18 -5.17
CA GLN A 25 31.96 32.52 -5.59
C GLN A 25 32.72 32.51 -6.91
N THR A 26 33.76 31.69 -7.01
CA THR A 26 34.59 31.58 -8.22
C THR A 26 33.75 31.12 -9.41
N ARG A 27 32.87 30.14 -9.21
CA ARG A 27 32.05 29.59 -10.28
C ARG A 27 31.04 30.60 -10.81
N VAL A 28 30.38 31.34 -9.91
CA VAL A 28 29.46 32.42 -10.28
C VAL A 28 30.19 33.53 -11.02
N GLN A 29 31.34 33.98 -10.50
CA GLN A 29 32.13 35.06 -11.11
C GLN A 29 32.65 34.69 -12.50
N THR A 30 33.14 33.45 -12.68
CA THR A 30 33.69 32.99 -13.96
C THR A 30 32.62 32.67 -14.99
N SER A 31 31.57 31.95 -14.60
CA SER A 31 30.54 31.46 -15.53
C SER A 31 29.57 32.56 -15.95
N GLN A 32 29.23 33.47 -15.03
CA GLN A 32 28.27 34.55 -15.28
C GLN A 32 28.94 35.91 -15.50
N ARG A 33 30.28 36.00 -15.43
CA ARG A 33 31.05 37.25 -15.53
C ARG A 33 30.54 38.34 -14.60
N MET A 34 30.08 37.94 -13.42
CA MET A 34 29.37 38.77 -12.45
C MET A 34 30.24 39.06 -11.23
N LYS A 35 30.09 40.22 -10.58
CA LYS A 35 30.78 40.50 -9.31
C LYS A 35 29.92 40.06 -8.14
N VAL A 36 30.53 39.41 -7.17
CA VAL A 36 29.89 38.93 -5.94
C VAL A 36 30.50 39.67 -4.76
N HIS A 37 29.67 40.19 -3.86
CA HIS A 37 30.14 40.91 -2.67
C HIS A 37 30.64 39.93 -1.60
N ASN A 38 29.87 38.89 -1.31
CA ASN A 38 30.23 37.87 -0.34
C ASN A 38 29.44 36.58 -0.60
N VAL A 39 30.02 35.42 -0.31
CA VAL A 39 29.32 34.14 -0.20
C VAL A 39 29.54 33.59 1.20
N LYS A 40 28.46 33.16 1.86
CA LYS A 40 28.56 32.49 3.16
C LYS A 40 27.76 31.21 3.16
N CYS A 41 28.42 30.11 3.51
CA CYS A 41 27.83 28.80 3.63
C CYS A 41 27.35 28.55 5.07
N TYR A 42 26.28 27.77 5.21
CA TYR A 42 25.71 27.31 6.46
C TYR A 42 25.39 25.82 6.31
N SER A 43 26.40 24.97 6.45
CA SER A 43 26.35 23.52 6.22
C SER A 43 25.26 22.85 7.06
N LYS A 44 25.12 23.24 8.35
CA LYS A 44 24.08 22.73 9.26
C LYS A 44 22.65 23.01 8.78
N LEU A 45 22.46 24.04 7.95
CA LEU A 45 21.18 24.39 7.33
C LEU A 45 21.09 23.92 5.87
N GLY A 46 22.20 23.44 5.28
CA GLY A 46 22.30 23.11 3.86
C GLY A 46 21.99 24.31 2.96
N VAL A 47 22.45 25.51 3.31
CA VAL A 47 22.21 26.73 2.53
C VAL A 47 23.48 27.55 2.40
N ALA A 48 23.73 28.12 1.23
CA ALA A 48 24.62 29.27 1.09
C ALA A 48 23.85 30.55 0.75
N ILE A 49 24.41 31.69 1.14
CA ILE A 49 23.86 33.02 0.90
C ILE A 49 24.86 33.80 0.07
N ILE A 50 24.43 34.21 -1.12
CA ILE A 50 25.20 35.08 -2.00
C ILE A 50 24.70 36.50 -1.81
N THR A 51 25.61 37.40 -1.42
CA THR A 51 25.37 38.84 -1.36
C THR A 51 25.88 39.48 -2.66
N LEU A 52 25.03 40.22 -3.34
CA LEU A 52 25.32 40.86 -4.63
C LEU A 52 25.38 42.39 -4.48
N PHE A 53 25.86 43.08 -5.52
CA PHE A 53 25.96 44.54 -5.51
C PHE A 53 24.66 45.23 -5.95
N ASP A 54 23.86 44.60 -6.81
CA ASP A 54 22.61 45.16 -7.33
C ASP A 54 21.55 44.09 -7.65
N ASP A 55 20.30 44.54 -7.81
CA ASP A 55 19.15 43.67 -8.04
C ASP A 55 19.10 43.10 -9.47
N ASN A 56 19.81 43.67 -10.44
CA ASN A 56 19.83 43.13 -11.81
C ASN A 56 20.59 41.80 -11.82
N ASP A 57 21.74 41.76 -11.15
CA ASP A 57 22.54 40.55 -10.95
C ASP A 57 21.75 39.47 -10.19
N LYS A 58 21.00 39.89 -9.16
CA LYS A 58 20.10 39.00 -8.41
C LYS A 58 19.03 38.38 -9.33
N ASN A 59 18.31 39.23 -10.07
CA ASN A 59 17.26 38.80 -10.98
C ASN A 59 17.82 37.91 -12.09
N HIS A 60 19.02 38.20 -12.58
CA HIS A 60 19.70 37.36 -13.56
C HIS A 60 19.97 35.95 -13.02
N LEU A 61 20.54 35.84 -11.80
CA LEU A 61 20.79 34.53 -11.19
C LEU A 61 19.51 33.74 -10.95
N VAL A 62 18.48 34.35 -10.38
CA VAL A 62 17.26 33.62 -9.98
C VAL A 62 16.36 33.32 -11.18
N ALA A 63 16.17 34.26 -12.11
CA ALA A 63 15.20 34.09 -13.20
C ALA A 63 15.82 33.46 -14.45
N ASN A 64 17.05 33.83 -14.80
CA ASN A 64 17.65 33.45 -16.08
C ASN A 64 18.63 32.28 -15.95
N VAL A 65 19.52 32.31 -14.95
CA VAL A 65 20.52 31.25 -14.74
C VAL A 65 19.88 30.06 -14.04
N GLN A 66 19.15 30.30 -12.95
CA GLN A 66 18.43 29.33 -12.09
C GLN A 66 19.28 28.27 -11.40
N SER A 67 20.31 27.75 -12.06
CA SER A 67 21.22 26.76 -11.52
C SER A 67 22.56 26.75 -12.25
N ILE A 68 23.60 26.25 -11.59
CA ILE A 68 24.91 26.01 -12.19
C ILE A 68 25.50 24.69 -11.72
N VAL A 69 26.30 24.07 -12.59
CA VAL A 69 27.16 22.94 -12.21
C VAL A 69 28.41 23.50 -11.52
N LEU A 70 28.58 23.11 -10.26
CA LEU A 70 29.65 23.54 -9.38
C LEU A 70 30.98 22.88 -9.76
N GLU A 71 30.96 21.56 -9.99
CA GLU A 71 32.13 20.75 -10.36
C GLU A 71 31.81 19.80 -11.53
N THR A 72 32.71 19.75 -12.51
CA THR A 72 32.53 19.02 -13.77
C THR A 72 32.63 17.50 -13.65
N ASP A 73 33.34 17.01 -12.65
CA ASP A 73 33.59 15.59 -12.36
C ASP A 73 32.56 14.98 -11.39
N LEU A 74 32.04 15.78 -10.44
CA LEU A 74 31.08 15.34 -9.42
C LEU A 74 29.61 15.59 -9.77
N ARG A 75 29.31 16.26 -10.90
CA ARG A 75 27.94 16.66 -11.35
C ARG A 75 27.11 17.36 -10.25
N THR A 76 27.75 18.03 -9.30
CA THR A 76 27.07 18.81 -8.25
C THR A 76 26.43 20.03 -8.88
N THR A 77 25.10 20.09 -8.88
CA THR A 77 24.33 21.24 -9.37
C THR A 77 23.76 22.00 -8.18
N ILE A 78 23.95 23.32 -8.16
CA ILE A 78 23.35 24.23 -7.18
C ILE A 78 22.31 25.10 -7.87
N SER A 79 21.24 25.46 -7.16
CA SER A 79 20.18 26.35 -7.65
C SER A 79 20.22 27.71 -6.97
N PHE A 80 19.56 28.70 -7.57
CA PHE A 80 19.44 30.06 -7.07
C PHE A 80 17.98 30.38 -6.78
N GLU A 81 17.70 30.82 -5.56
CA GLU A 81 16.36 31.18 -5.11
C GLU A 81 16.31 32.60 -4.53
N ASP A 82 15.26 33.34 -4.85
CA ASP A 82 14.98 34.67 -4.27
C ASP A 82 14.52 34.58 -2.81
N LYS A 83 13.82 33.49 -2.48
CA LYS A 83 13.24 33.25 -1.16
C LYS A 83 13.59 31.85 -0.71
N LEU A 84 13.75 31.72 0.60
CA LEU A 84 14.01 30.44 1.24
C LEU A 84 12.88 30.13 2.21
N GLU A 85 12.40 28.89 2.20
CA GLU A 85 11.49 28.39 3.23
C GLU A 85 12.25 28.21 4.55
N LEU A 86 11.81 28.90 5.59
CA LEU A 86 12.46 28.93 6.90
C LEU A 86 11.70 28.09 7.94
N ASP A 87 10.72 27.30 7.51
CA ASP A 87 9.95 26.47 8.43
C ASP A 87 10.84 25.53 9.22
N SER A 88 10.58 25.51 10.51
CA SER A 88 11.33 24.71 11.48
C SER A 88 10.36 24.10 12.48
N TYR A 89 10.85 23.13 13.23
CA TYR A 89 10.01 22.37 14.15
C TYR A 89 10.59 22.39 15.56
N ILE A 90 9.73 22.61 16.54
CA ILE A 90 10.06 22.49 17.96
C ILE A 90 9.39 21.23 18.48
N ILE A 91 10.20 20.36 19.07
CA ILE A 91 9.74 19.08 19.60
C ILE A 91 9.97 19.09 21.11
N ILE A 92 8.87 18.94 21.84
CA ILE A 92 8.87 18.79 23.30
C ILE A 92 9.09 17.32 23.63
N ASP A 93 9.83 17.05 24.71
CA ASP A 93 10.02 15.68 25.22
C ASP A 93 8.67 14.97 25.40
N ARG A 94 8.55 13.78 24.81
CA ARG A 94 7.33 12.95 24.83
C ARG A 94 6.90 12.55 26.24
N ASN A 95 7.83 12.51 27.19
CA ASN A 95 7.56 12.13 28.58
C ASN A 95 7.10 13.30 29.45
N ALA A 96 6.92 14.49 28.87
CA ALA A 96 6.43 15.65 29.59
C ALA A 96 4.99 15.42 30.10
N MET A 97 4.76 15.63 31.39
CA MET A 97 3.40 15.51 31.98
C MET A 97 2.43 16.54 31.43
N ASN A 98 2.92 17.75 31.12
CA ASN A 98 2.13 18.85 30.57
C ASN A 98 2.81 19.39 29.31
N ILE A 99 2.09 19.37 28.20
CA ILE A 99 2.55 19.95 26.94
C ILE A 99 2.22 21.45 26.96
N PRO A 100 3.22 22.35 26.78
CA PRO A 100 2.97 23.79 26.72
C PRO A 100 2.07 24.16 25.54
N SER A 101 1.27 25.21 25.72
CA SER A 101 0.46 25.80 24.65
C SER A 101 1.34 26.44 23.56
N VAL A 102 0.77 26.60 22.36
CA VAL A 102 1.42 27.25 21.22
C VAL A 102 2.02 28.62 21.59
N ASN A 103 1.29 29.40 22.40
CA ASN A 103 1.73 30.72 22.85
C ASN A 103 2.93 30.64 23.79
N GLU A 104 2.92 29.70 24.74
CA GLU A 104 4.04 29.47 25.64
C GLU A 104 5.28 29.02 24.87
N VAL A 105 5.13 28.12 23.89
CA VAL A 105 6.24 27.68 23.03
C VAL A 105 6.85 28.87 22.28
N ALA A 106 6.03 29.69 21.62
CA ALA A 106 6.50 30.84 20.86
C ALA A 106 7.21 31.89 21.74
N GLN A 107 6.64 32.19 22.91
CA GLN A 107 7.21 33.16 23.86
C GLN A 107 8.53 32.67 24.45
N HIS A 108 8.60 31.40 24.86
CA HIS A 108 9.82 30.82 25.41
C HIS A 108 10.93 30.70 24.35
N TYR A 109 10.60 30.32 23.11
CA TYR A 109 11.58 30.34 22.03
C TYR A 109 12.16 31.74 21.82
N THR A 110 11.28 32.74 21.70
CA THR A 110 11.66 34.15 21.49
C THR A 110 12.56 34.65 22.61
N LYS A 111 12.23 34.32 23.86
CA LYS A 111 13.02 34.67 25.05
C LYS A 111 14.37 33.96 25.09
N SER A 112 14.39 32.65 24.88
CA SER A 112 15.61 31.83 24.97
C SER A 112 16.65 32.22 23.92
N TYR A 113 16.21 32.52 22.69
CA TYR A 113 17.09 32.89 21.58
C TYR A 113 17.18 34.40 21.34
N LYS A 114 16.60 35.22 22.23
CA LYS A 114 16.62 36.69 22.16
C LYS A 114 16.14 37.25 20.82
N ILE A 115 15.10 36.65 20.27
CA ILE A 115 14.49 37.10 19.00
C ILE A 115 13.64 38.34 19.26
N SER A 116 13.70 39.31 18.35
CA SER A 116 13.05 40.62 18.53
C SER A 116 11.52 40.60 18.49
N ARG A 117 10.93 39.55 17.88
CA ARG A 117 9.49 39.41 17.66
C ARG A 117 9.07 37.99 17.97
N ILE A 118 7.83 37.85 18.44
CA ILE A 118 7.22 36.54 18.64
C ILE A 118 7.03 35.89 17.28
N CYS A 119 7.63 34.70 17.11
CA CYS A 119 7.55 33.94 15.88
C CYS A 119 6.15 33.32 15.73
N ALA A 120 5.69 33.14 14.48
CA ALA A 120 4.45 32.43 14.22
C ALA A 120 4.65 30.94 14.56
N CYS A 121 3.86 30.42 15.48
CA CYS A 121 3.94 29.05 15.95
C CYS A 121 2.55 28.39 15.84
N LYS A 122 2.51 27.10 15.50
CA LYS A 122 1.29 26.28 15.46
C LYS A 122 1.60 24.84 15.82
N THR A 123 0.65 24.14 16.44
CA THR A 123 0.73 22.67 16.56
C THR A 123 0.70 22.04 15.16
N VAL A 124 1.53 21.02 14.95
CA VAL A 124 1.62 20.33 13.65
C VAL A 124 0.43 19.40 13.43
N SER A 125 0.03 18.68 14.48
CA SER A 125 -1.12 17.77 14.48
C SER A 125 -1.46 17.40 15.92
N ASP A 126 -2.75 17.29 16.24
CA ASP A 126 -3.18 16.81 17.57
C ASP A 126 -2.90 15.33 17.81
N GLN A 127 -2.59 14.56 16.76
CA GLN A 127 -2.02 13.21 16.93
C GLN A 127 -0.57 13.24 17.44
N PHE A 128 0.10 14.39 17.33
CA PHE A 128 1.48 14.64 17.76
C PHE A 128 1.55 15.98 18.51
N PRO A 129 0.86 16.12 19.66
CA PRO A 129 0.64 17.40 20.33
C PRO A 129 1.94 18.04 20.86
N ASN A 130 3.01 17.26 21.01
CA ASN A 130 4.33 17.70 21.43
C ASN A 130 5.16 18.35 20.31
N VAL A 131 4.61 18.51 19.10
CA VAL A 131 5.33 18.95 17.90
C VAL A 131 4.72 20.22 17.34
N PHE A 132 5.55 21.25 17.23
CA PHE A 132 5.14 22.59 16.82
C PHE A 132 5.92 23.03 15.59
N ARG A 133 5.23 23.62 14.61
CA ARG A 133 5.85 24.32 13.49
C ARG A 133 6.07 25.77 13.91
N ILE A 134 7.28 26.27 13.72
CA ILE A 134 7.66 27.66 13.91
C ILE A 134 8.16 28.23 12.59
N ALA A 135 7.61 29.38 12.19
CA ALA A 135 7.95 30.06 10.95
C ALA A 135 8.70 31.36 11.24
N PHE A 136 9.79 31.57 10.51
CA PHE A 136 10.65 32.75 10.64
C PHE A 136 10.46 33.70 9.46
N GLN A 137 10.63 34.99 9.71
CA GLN A 137 10.59 36.00 8.64
C GLN A 137 11.97 36.26 8.05
N LYS A 138 13.03 36.04 8.84
CA LYS A 138 14.40 36.35 8.43
C LYS A 138 15.32 35.19 8.74
N PHE A 139 16.22 34.88 7.82
CA PHE A 139 17.17 33.78 7.94
C PHE A 139 18.00 33.81 9.23
N HIS A 140 18.44 34.99 9.67
CA HIS A 140 19.28 35.11 10.87
C HIS A 140 18.56 34.71 12.18
N GLU A 141 17.22 34.64 12.18
CA GLU A 141 16.42 34.23 13.34
C GLU A 141 16.58 32.72 13.64
N LEU A 142 17.08 31.95 12.66
CA LEU A 142 17.38 30.51 12.80
C LEU A 142 18.73 30.25 13.47
N LEU A 143 19.72 31.13 13.25
CA LEU A 143 21.13 30.87 13.58
C LEU A 143 21.36 30.52 15.07
N PRO A 144 20.73 31.18 16.06
CA PRO A 144 20.92 30.82 17.46
C PRO A 144 20.49 29.38 17.77
N ALA A 145 19.39 28.93 17.18
CA ALA A 145 18.84 27.59 17.39
C ALA A 145 19.63 26.50 16.63
N VAL A 146 20.35 26.86 15.56
CA VAL A 146 21.26 25.95 14.86
C VAL A 146 22.49 25.63 15.71
N GLU A 147 23.00 26.62 16.46
CA GLU A 147 24.17 26.42 17.33
C GLU A 147 23.81 25.69 18.63
N VAL A 148 22.68 26.06 19.24
CA VAL A 148 22.20 25.45 20.48
C VAL A 148 20.73 25.06 20.30
N PRO A 149 20.43 23.88 19.74
CA PRO A 149 19.06 23.50 19.39
C PRO A 149 18.18 23.14 20.59
N SER A 150 18.77 22.86 21.76
CA SER A 150 18.03 22.44 22.94
C SER A 150 17.80 23.61 23.90
N PHE A 151 16.57 23.72 24.41
CA PHE A 151 16.19 24.73 25.40
C PHE A 151 15.09 24.20 26.34
N LYS A 152 14.68 25.00 27.32
CA LYS A 152 13.61 24.64 28.26
C LYS A 152 12.38 25.52 28.13
N ILE A 153 11.21 24.90 28.20
CA ILE A 153 9.90 25.54 28.24
C ILE A 153 9.19 25.06 29.49
N LEU A 154 8.93 25.95 30.44
CA LEU A 154 8.28 25.61 31.71
C LEU A 154 8.95 24.42 32.44
N GLY A 155 10.27 24.30 32.34
CA GLY A 155 11.05 23.21 32.95
C GLY A 155 11.20 21.95 32.09
N VAL A 156 10.42 21.81 31.01
CA VAL A 156 10.46 20.67 30.08
C VAL A 156 11.50 20.92 28.98
N SER A 157 12.22 19.87 28.59
CA SER A 157 13.19 19.92 27.49
C SER A 157 12.51 20.00 26.13
N ALA A 158 13.02 20.89 25.27
CA ALA A 158 12.57 21.08 23.90
C ALA A 158 13.78 21.13 22.97
N THR A 159 13.61 20.65 21.74
CA THR A 159 14.64 20.68 20.69
C THR A 159 14.10 21.32 19.42
N VAL A 160 14.89 22.20 18.84
CA VAL A 160 14.60 22.91 17.58
C VAL A 160 15.29 22.18 16.42
N TYR A 161 14.51 21.87 15.39
CA TYR A 161 14.94 21.30 14.13
C TYR A 161 14.80 22.37 13.04
N SER A 162 15.91 23.06 12.77
CA SER A 162 15.95 24.25 11.91
C SER A 162 16.00 23.89 10.43
N ARG A 163 15.05 24.38 9.63
CA ARG A 163 14.91 24.06 8.19
C ARG A 163 14.72 22.57 7.92
N PHE A 164 13.71 21.98 8.55
CA PHE A 164 13.31 20.59 8.38
C PHE A 164 11.99 20.52 7.60
N ASP A 165 11.69 19.36 7.02
CA ASP A 165 10.36 18.99 6.55
C ASP A 165 9.68 18.10 7.58
N CYS A 166 8.36 18.25 7.73
CA CYS A 166 7.54 17.30 8.48
C CYS A 166 6.61 16.54 7.54
N ASN A 167 6.62 15.22 7.64
CA ASN A 167 5.80 14.34 6.83
C ASN A 167 5.14 13.28 7.69
N PHE A 168 4.01 12.79 7.18
CA PHE A 168 3.20 11.79 7.84
C PHE A 168 3.10 10.54 6.99
N PHE A 169 2.95 9.42 7.69
CA PHE A 169 2.70 8.11 7.14
C PHE A 169 1.50 7.56 7.88
N GLU A 170 0.46 7.24 7.14
CA GLU A 170 -0.73 6.62 7.72
C GLU A 170 -0.66 5.13 7.47
N ASP A 171 -1.43 4.36 8.24
CA ASP A 171 -1.61 2.93 8.01
C ASP A 171 -0.30 2.15 8.18
N LEU A 172 0.52 2.58 9.16
CA LEU A 172 1.71 1.84 9.55
C LEU A 172 1.32 0.44 10.06
N PRO A 173 2.07 -0.61 9.68
CA PRO A 173 1.81 -1.96 10.18
C PRO A 173 1.96 -1.97 11.70
N LEU A 174 0.97 -2.50 12.42
CA LEU A 174 1.00 -2.59 13.89
C LEU A 174 1.23 -4.04 14.34
N PRO A 175 2.02 -4.29 15.41
CA PRO A 175 2.78 -3.32 16.19
C PRO A 175 4.04 -2.84 15.44
N ILE A 176 4.40 -1.57 15.64
CA ILE A 176 5.66 -1.01 15.17
C ILE A 176 6.19 0.02 16.17
N GLU A 177 7.49 0.01 16.38
CA GLU A 177 8.18 0.96 17.25
C GLU A 177 8.95 2.02 16.44
N ASP A 178 9.26 3.15 17.09
CA ASP A 178 10.02 4.26 16.46
C ASP A 178 11.34 3.76 15.83
N ASP A 179 12.01 2.80 16.46
CA ASP A 179 13.29 2.26 15.99
C ASP A 179 13.16 1.40 14.72
N GLU A 180 12.03 0.74 14.51
CA GLU A 180 11.76 0.00 13.28
C GLU A 180 11.54 0.95 12.11
N ILE A 181 10.79 2.04 12.33
CA ILE A 181 10.60 3.11 11.35
C ILE A 181 11.96 3.75 11.01
N ARG A 182 12.80 4.02 12.03
CA ARG A 182 14.16 4.54 11.82
C ARG A 182 15.01 3.57 10.99
N SER A 183 14.95 2.28 11.28
CA SER A 183 15.70 1.26 10.54
C SER A 183 15.25 1.18 9.08
N ALA A 184 13.95 1.28 8.82
CA ALA A 184 13.37 1.30 7.48
C ALA A 184 13.86 2.52 6.67
N ILE A 185 13.79 3.72 7.24
CA ILE A 185 14.30 4.94 6.61
C ILE A 185 15.81 4.81 6.33
N ALA A 186 16.60 4.33 7.30
CA ALA A 186 18.05 4.15 7.14
C ALA A 186 18.38 3.23 5.97
N ALA A 187 17.71 2.07 5.90
CA ALA A 187 17.87 1.13 4.80
C ALA A 187 17.51 1.76 3.45
N GLN A 188 16.40 2.50 3.39
CA GLN A 188 15.91 3.12 2.15
C GLN A 188 16.84 4.22 1.61
N ILE A 189 17.53 4.96 2.48
CA ILE A 189 18.53 5.96 2.06
C ILE A 189 19.95 5.38 1.94
N GLY A 190 20.12 4.08 2.18
CA GLY A 190 21.42 3.41 2.17
C GLY A 190 22.37 3.88 3.27
N ALA A 191 21.83 4.26 4.43
CA ALA A 191 22.59 4.59 5.63
C ALA A 191 22.61 3.40 6.60
N LYS A 192 23.73 3.23 7.33
CA LYS A 192 23.83 2.19 8.37
C LYS A 192 22.91 2.48 9.57
N GLN A 193 22.77 3.75 9.92
CA GLN A 193 21.94 4.23 11.01
C GLN A 193 21.52 5.68 10.75
N LEU A 194 20.36 6.07 11.27
CA LEU A 194 19.90 7.45 11.21
C LEU A 194 20.52 8.34 12.28
N SER A 195 21.01 9.48 11.82
CA SER A 195 21.39 10.59 12.68
C SER A 195 20.18 11.20 13.38
N PHE A 196 20.19 11.21 14.72
CA PHE A 196 19.20 11.96 15.53
C PHE A 196 19.25 13.47 15.30
N ARG A 197 20.34 13.99 14.69
CA ARG A 197 20.43 15.40 14.31
C ARG A 197 19.73 15.69 13.00
N SER A 198 19.63 14.72 12.09
CA SER A 198 19.01 14.89 10.77
C SER A 198 17.57 14.39 10.73
N PHE A 199 17.15 13.57 11.70
CA PHE A 199 15.84 12.95 11.72
C PHE A 199 15.28 12.82 13.14
N TYR A 200 14.00 13.20 13.27
CA TYR A 200 13.14 12.82 14.37
C TYR A 200 11.99 11.97 13.83
N VAL A 201 11.67 10.90 14.56
CA VAL A 201 10.61 9.94 14.21
C VAL A 201 9.75 9.76 15.44
N GLN A 202 8.43 9.78 15.25
CA GLN A 202 7.47 9.50 16.30
C GLN A 202 6.28 8.73 15.72
N HIS A 203 5.96 7.60 16.32
CA HIS A 203 4.80 6.79 16.03
C HIS A 203 3.66 7.05 17.03
N ASN A 204 2.43 7.06 16.53
CA ASN A 204 1.22 7.04 17.34
C ASN A 204 0.53 5.67 17.20
N SER A 205 0.77 4.81 18.18
CA SER A 205 0.23 3.43 18.20
C SER A 205 -1.29 3.33 18.28
N ARG A 206 -1.98 4.40 18.70
CA ARG A 206 -3.45 4.41 18.76
C ARG A 206 -4.06 4.59 17.38
N THR A 207 -3.42 5.37 16.52
CA THR A 207 -3.93 5.71 15.18
C THR A 207 -3.22 4.96 14.07
N GLY A 208 -2.08 4.32 14.35
CA GLY A 208 -1.23 3.70 13.32
C GLY A 208 -0.55 4.72 12.43
N SER A 209 -0.38 5.96 12.92
CA SER A 209 0.23 7.06 12.17
C SER A 209 1.67 7.28 12.60
N GLY A 210 2.57 7.51 11.66
CA GLY A 210 3.93 7.98 11.90
C GLY A 210 4.13 9.42 11.47
N MET A 211 4.97 10.14 12.20
CA MET A 211 5.47 11.45 11.84
C MET A 211 6.99 11.41 11.73
N ILE A 212 7.52 11.97 10.64
CA ILE A 212 8.95 12.09 10.39
C ILE A 212 9.26 13.57 10.18
N VAL A 213 10.16 14.10 11.00
CA VAL A 213 10.74 15.43 10.85
C VAL A 213 12.18 15.24 10.37
N ALA A 214 12.47 15.58 9.12
CA ALA A 214 13.75 15.30 8.46
C ALA A 214 14.40 16.59 7.93
N SER A 215 15.74 16.66 7.98
CA SER A 215 16.47 17.81 7.46
C SER A 215 16.23 17.96 5.96
N LYS A 216 15.96 19.17 5.48
CA LYS A 216 15.82 19.43 4.03
C LYS A 216 17.11 19.11 3.25
N SER A 217 18.26 19.05 3.93
CA SER A 217 19.55 18.67 3.33
C SER A 217 19.66 17.18 2.99
N GLU A 218 18.78 16.33 3.51
CA GLU A 218 18.80 14.87 3.30
C GLU A 218 18.20 14.50 1.93
N LYS A 219 18.92 14.81 0.84
CA LYS A 219 18.44 14.66 -0.55
C LYS A 219 17.92 13.26 -0.89
N LYS A 220 18.55 12.21 -0.34
CA LYS A 220 18.12 10.82 -0.57
C LYS A 220 16.73 10.56 0.00
N TRP A 221 16.41 11.16 1.15
CA TRP A 221 15.10 11.10 1.78
C TRP A 221 14.10 12.04 1.09
N ALA A 222 14.52 13.27 0.76
CA ALA A 222 13.65 14.26 0.13
C ALA A 222 13.02 13.76 -1.17
N LYS A 223 13.75 12.92 -1.94
CA LYS A 223 13.27 12.28 -3.18
C LYS A 223 12.31 11.10 -2.97
N GLN A 224 12.16 10.59 -1.76
CA GLN A 224 11.27 9.47 -1.47
C GLN A 224 9.82 9.95 -1.36
N GLY A 225 8.94 9.32 -2.14
CA GLY A 225 7.48 9.51 -2.08
C GLY A 225 6.77 8.52 -1.15
N PHE A 226 7.49 7.54 -0.62
CA PHE A 226 6.95 6.49 0.26
C PHE A 226 8.02 6.01 1.23
N LEU A 227 7.61 5.29 2.27
CA LEU A 227 8.47 4.57 3.21
C LEU A 227 8.19 3.08 3.10
N THR A 228 9.22 2.27 2.90
CA THR A 228 9.06 0.80 2.84
C THR A 228 9.24 0.18 4.22
N ILE A 229 8.19 -0.41 4.78
CA ILE A 229 8.25 -1.15 6.05
C ILE A 229 7.72 -2.55 5.83
N ASN A 230 8.50 -3.57 6.22
CA ASN A 230 8.12 -4.98 6.06
C ASN A 230 7.76 -5.40 4.62
N GLY A 231 8.24 -4.66 3.62
CA GLY A 231 7.94 -4.85 2.20
C GLY A 231 6.73 -4.06 1.68
N LEU A 232 6.02 -3.32 2.54
CA LEU A 232 4.90 -2.46 2.18
C LEU A 232 5.38 -1.04 1.91
N ASN A 233 4.96 -0.45 0.79
CA ASN A 233 5.26 0.94 0.45
C ASN A 233 4.14 1.86 0.97
N ILE A 234 4.46 2.64 2.00
CA ILE A 234 3.52 3.53 2.68
C ILE A 234 3.73 4.94 2.16
N SER A 235 2.70 5.53 1.56
CA SER A 235 2.82 6.84 0.90
C SER A 235 3.14 7.96 1.90
N ARG A 236 4.09 8.82 1.51
CA ARG A 236 4.45 10.04 2.25
C ARG A 236 3.35 11.09 2.07
N LYS A 237 2.88 11.65 3.17
CA LYS A 237 1.88 12.74 3.18
C LYS A 237 2.42 14.00 3.84
N PHE A 238 1.90 15.16 3.43
CA PHE A 238 2.21 16.46 4.03
C PHE A 238 1.23 16.84 5.15
N LYS A 239 0.10 16.15 5.24
CA LYS A 239 -0.89 16.26 6.33
C LYS A 239 -1.54 14.90 6.58
N LEU A 240 -2.01 14.66 7.79
CA LEU A 240 -2.86 13.51 8.09
C LEU A 240 -4.26 13.73 7.47
N SER A 241 -4.87 12.65 7.00
CA SER A 241 -6.25 12.60 6.54
C SER A 241 -7.17 12.49 7.75
N TYR A 242 -8.21 13.32 7.79
CA TYR A 242 -9.20 13.32 8.87
C TYR A 242 -10.44 12.56 8.41
N ARG A 243 -10.52 11.25 8.70
CA ARG A 243 -11.61 10.41 8.17
C ARG A 243 -12.61 10.04 9.26
N VAL A 244 -13.89 10.23 8.98
CA VAL A 244 -15.00 9.73 9.79
C VAL A 244 -15.75 8.63 9.04
N LEU A 245 -16.29 7.69 9.81
CA LEU A 245 -17.21 6.67 9.37
C LEU A 245 -18.62 7.09 9.76
N VAL A 246 -19.52 7.19 8.80
CA VAL A 246 -20.95 7.42 9.01
C VAL A 246 -21.68 6.11 8.73
N SER A 247 -22.40 5.58 9.72
CA SER A 247 -23.07 4.27 9.61
C SER A 247 -24.26 4.14 10.58
N PRO A 248 -25.28 3.32 10.27
CA PRO A 248 -25.49 2.63 8.99
C PRO A 248 -26.07 3.58 7.93
N VAL A 249 -25.72 3.38 6.66
CA VAL A 249 -26.31 4.05 5.50
C VAL A 249 -27.19 3.04 4.76
N PRO A 250 -28.53 3.20 4.75
CA PRO A 250 -29.41 2.30 4.03
C PRO A 250 -29.10 2.25 2.52
N ARG A 251 -29.30 1.09 1.88
CA ARG A 251 -28.90 0.86 0.47
C ARG A 251 -29.47 1.87 -0.52
N ASP A 252 -30.70 2.33 -0.29
CA ASP A 252 -31.41 3.26 -1.17
C ASP A 252 -31.40 4.70 -0.64
N PHE A 253 -30.61 4.98 0.41
CA PHE A 253 -30.50 6.31 0.97
C PHE A 253 -29.63 7.20 0.09
N ASP A 254 -30.13 8.39 -0.27
CA ASP A 254 -29.35 9.36 -1.03
C ASP A 254 -28.23 9.94 -0.16
N ILE A 255 -27.00 9.48 -0.39
CA ILE A 255 -25.81 9.92 0.33
C ILE A 255 -25.58 11.43 0.22
N ASN A 256 -26.08 12.10 -0.82
CA ASN A 256 -25.95 13.55 -0.94
C ASN A 256 -26.69 14.29 0.18
N LYS A 257 -27.74 13.70 0.76
CA LYS A 257 -28.40 14.26 1.95
C LYS A 257 -27.46 14.25 3.16
N ILE A 258 -26.66 13.20 3.32
CA ILE A 258 -25.60 13.14 4.34
C ILE A 258 -24.54 14.20 4.03
N LEU A 259 -23.99 14.22 2.82
CA LEU A 259 -22.89 15.13 2.45
C LEU A 259 -23.29 16.61 2.53
N ASN A 260 -24.56 16.94 2.29
CA ASN A 260 -25.11 18.30 2.43
C ASN A 260 -25.57 18.63 3.86
N ASN A 261 -25.42 17.71 4.82
CA ASN A 261 -25.67 18.01 6.22
C ASN A 261 -24.67 19.06 6.70
N ARG A 262 -25.11 19.96 7.58
CA ARG A 262 -24.27 21.00 8.20
C ARG A 262 -22.98 20.48 8.85
N LEU A 263 -22.94 19.20 9.22
CA LEU A 263 -21.75 18.55 9.77
C LEU A 263 -20.63 18.37 8.74
N PHE A 264 -20.97 18.22 7.46
CA PHE A 264 -20.01 17.83 6.41
C PHE A 264 -19.91 18.84 5.27
N ILE A 265 -20.98 19.59 4.99
CA ILE A 265 -21.06 20.51 3.86
C ILE A 265 -19.89 21.51 3.87
N ASN A 266 -19.22 21.66 2.73
CA ASN A 266 -18.00 22.46 2.52
C ASN A 266 -16.71 21.94 3.18
N TYR A 267 -16.77 20.85 3.95
CA TYR A 267 -15.59 20.28 4.62
C TYR A 267 -15.18 18.92 4.07
N VAL A 268 -15.98 18.31 3.18
CA VAL A 268 -15.65 17.02 2.54
C VAL A 268 -14.55 17.21 1.48
N VAL A 269 -13.44 16.52 1.66
CA VAL A 269 -12.36 16.37 0.66
C VAL A 269 -12.65 15.21 -0.27
N SER A 270 -13.04 14.08 0.29
CA SER A 270 -13.34 12.85 -0.46
C SER A 270 -14.37 12.01 0.30
N GLN A 271 -15.05 11.10 -0.40
CA GLN A 271 -15.98 10.16 0.21
C GLN A 271 -15.93 8.80 -0.49
N LYS A 272 -16.24 7.75 0.25
CA LYS A 272 -16.37 6.38 -0.26
C LYS A 272 -17.46 5.65 0.53
N LEU A 273 -18.53 5.23 -0.15
CA LEU A 273 -19.52 4.32 0.41
C LEU A 273 -19.05 2.87 0.27
N ILE A 274 -19.09 2.14 1.37
CA ILE A 274 -18.66 0.74 1.45
C ILE A 274 -19.70 -0.03 2.26
N ASP A 275 -20.47 -0.87 1.60
CA ASP A 275 -21.65 -1.51 2.17
C ASP A 275 -22.61 -0.48 2.78
N ASP A 276 -22.84 -0.53 4.09
CA ASP A 276 -23.66 0.39 4.88
C ASP A 276 -22.83 1.48 5.58
N LYS A 277 -21.57 1.69 5.17
CA LYS A 277 -20.65 2.62 5.82
C LYS A 277 -20.14 3.66 4.84
N LEU A 278 -20.43 4.92 5.11
CA LEU A 278 -19.90 6.04 4.34
C LEU A 278 -18.63 6.56 5.03
N VAL A 279 -17.48 6.37 4.40
CA VAL A 279 -16.22 6.99 4.81
C VAL A 279 -16.16 8.39 4.21
N ILE A 280 -15.96 9.40 5.06
CA ILE A 280 -15.84 10.80 4.66
C ILE A 280 -14.49 11.32 5.12
N GLU A 281 -13.67 11.81 4.19
CA GLU A 281 -12.45 12.55 4.49
C GLU A 281 -12.78 14.04 4.62
N LEU A 282 -12.35 14.64 5.72
CA LEU A 282 -12.60 16.03 6.09
C LEU A 282 -11.35 16.87 5.88
N GLN A 283 -11.57 18.15 5.59
CA GLN A 283 -10.53 19.10 5.23
C GLN A 283 -9.61 19.45 6.41
N ASP A 284 -10.19 19.57 7.60
CA ASP A 284 -9.51 20.05 8.81
C ASP A 284 -9.91 19.26 10.06
N PHE A 285 -9.07 19.38 11.08
CA PHE A 285 -9.21 18.65 12.34
C PHE A 285 -10.35 19.17 13.21
N ASP A 286 -10.62 20.48 13.19
CA ASP A 286 -11.66 21.09 14.04
C ASP A 286 -13.03 20.51 13.66
N HIS A 287 -13.32 20.39 12.37
CA HIS A 287 -14.53 19.75 11.88
C HIS A 287 -14.55 18.24 12.15
N PHE A 288 -13.41 17.57 12.04
CA PHE A 288 -13.31 16.16 12.42
C PHE A 288 -13.65 15.94 13.90
N LYS A 289 -13.08 16.74 14.80
CA LYS A 289 -13.39 16.70 16.23
C LYS A 289 -14.85 17.01 16.51
N PHE A 290 -15.37 18.07 15.91
CA PHE A 290 -16.78 18.44 16.02
C PHE A 290 -17.70 17.29 15.59
N CYS A 291 -17.40 16.61 14.48
CA CYS A 291 -18.15 15.43 14.04
C CYS A 291 -18.11 14.29 15.07
N LEU A 292 -16.95 14.04 15.67
CA LEU A 292 -16.80 13.00 16.70
C LEU A 292 -17.51 13.36 18.02
N GLU A 293 -17.50 14.64 18.41
CA GLU A 293 -18.21 15.13 19.60
C GLU A 293 -19.72 15.05 19.44
N VAL A 294 -20.23 15.35 18.24
CA VAL A 294 -21.63 15.14 17.88
C VAL A 294 -21.99 13.66 17.96
N GLY A 295 -21.09 12.78 17.49
CA GLY A 295 -21.19 11.31 17.65
C GLY A 295 -22.30 10.64 16.83
N GLY A 296 -23.29 11.38 16.36
CA GLY A 296 -24.35 10.92 15.49
C GLY A 296 -25.34 12.03 15.15
N PHE A 297 -26.13 11.81 14.10
CA PHE A 297 -27.13 12.76 13.63
C PHE A 297 -28.29 12.05 12.94
N GLY A 298 -29.45 12.70 12.87
CA GLY A 298 -30.60 12.20 12.13
C GLY A 298 -30.83 12.98 10.84
N ILE A 299 -31.26 12.30 9.79
CA ILE A 299 -31.84 12.91 8.58
C ILE A 299 -33.12 12.14 8.26
N GLU A 300 -34.24 12.85 8.17
CA GLU A 300 -35.56 12.25 7.96
C GLU A 300 -35.87 11.21 9.06
N SER A 301 -36.16 9.96 8.68
CA SER A 301 -36.42 8.85 9.62
C SER A 301 -35.16 8.06 9.99
N GLU A 302 -34.00 8.39 9.43
CA GLU A 302 -32.77 7.62 9.60
C GLU A 302 -31.83 8.26 10.63
N ALA A 303 -31.17 7.42 11.42
CA ALA A 303 -30.18 7.83 12.40
C ALA A 303 -28.80 7.28 12.01
N PHE A 304 -27.81 8.17 11.99
CA PHE A 304 -26.44 7.88 11.61
C PHE A 304 -25.52 8.07 12.80
N ILE A 305 -24.60 7.14 13.00
CA ILE A 305 -23.54 7.22 14.01
C ILE A 305 -22.26 7.65 13.30
N ILE A 306 -21.55 8.59 13.91
CA ILE A 306 -20.23 9.04 13.47
C ILE A 306 -19.17 8.39 14.35
N LYS A 307 -18.21 7.72 13.73
CA LYS A 307 -17.03 7.15 14.39
C LYS A 307 -15.75 7.62 13.70
N PRO A 308 -14.60 7.65 14.40
CA PRO A 308 -13.33 7.83 13.69
C PRO A 308 -13.12 6.65 12.73
N HIS A 309 -12.66 6.95 11.52
CA HIS A 309 -12.25 5.93 10.56
C HIS A 309 -10.72 5.88 10.46
N THR A 310 -10.15 4.76 10.85
CA THR A 310 -8.76 4.40 10.54
C THR A 310 -8.78 3.41 9.39
N VAL A 311 -7.95 3.59 8.35
CA VAL A 311 -7.97 2.75 7.13
C VAL A 311 -7.67 1.30 7.45
N VAL A 312 -6.91 1.04 8.52
CA VAL A 312 -6.67 -0.29 9.12
C VAL A 312 -7.99 -1.07 9.37
N SER A 313 -9.13 -0.40 9.48
CA SER A 313 -10.44 -1.01 9.71
C SER A 313 -11.32 -1.24 8.46
N ASP A 314 -10.94 -0.78 7.26
CA ASP A 314 -11.66 -1.07 6.00
C ASP A 314 -10.96 -2.20 5.22
N PRO A 315 -11.51 -3.43 5.22
CA PRO A 315 -10.94 -4.56 4.49
C PRO A 315 -10.75 -4.28 2.99
N ASP A 316 -11.58 -3.46 2.35
CA ASP A 316 -11.44 -3.19 0.89
C ASP A 316 -10.26 -2.27 0.56
N SER A 317 -9.70 -1.61 1.58
CA SER A 317 -8.52 -0.77 1.45
C SER A 317 -7.23 -1.48 1.83
N CYS A 318 -7.32 -2.59 2.56
CA CYS A 318 -6.20 -3.36 3.07
C CYS A 318 -5.82 -4.53 2.14
N GLU A 319 -4.51 -4.75 1.98
CA GLU A 319 -4.00 -5.98 1.41
C GLU A 319 -4.02 -7.11 2.42
N LEU A 320 -4.30 -8.32 1.96
CA LEU A 320 -4.28 -9.51 2.78
C LEU A 320 -2.82 -9.82 3.20
N ASP A 321 -2.58 -9.87 4.51
CA ASP A 321 -1.22 -9.96 5.06
C ASP A 321 -1.15 -10.79 6.35
N ALA A 322 0.04 -10.77 6.99
CA ALA A 322 0.29 -11.47 8.25
C ALA A 322 -0.58 -10.97 9.41
N LEU A 323 -0.79 -9.66 9.50
CA LEU A 323 -1.37 -8.99 10.64
C LEU A 323 -2.91 -9.06 10.61
N ASN A 324 -3.51 -8.97 9.43
CA ASN A 324 -4.96 -9.00 9.29
C ASN A 324 -5.54 -10.40 8.99
N TRP A 325 -4.71 -11.35 8.56
CA TRP A 325 -5.17 -12.69 8.20
C TRP A 325 -4.24 -13.81 8.67
N TYR A 326 -3.05 -13.96 8.05
CA TYR A 326 -2.29 -15.22 8.14
C TYR A 326 -1.79 -15.57 9.54
N GLU A 327 -1.42 -14.59 10.35
CA GLU A 327 -0.91 -14.80 11.72
C GLU A 327 -1.94 -14.40 12.79
N THR A 328 -3.19 -14.12 12.37
CA THR A 328 -4.29 -13.74 13.26
C THR A 328 -5.55 -14.54 12.94
N LYS A 329 -6.49 -13.98 12.18
CA LYS A 329 -7.82 -14.56 11.93
C LYS A 329 -7.77 -15.96 11.31
N MET A 330 -6.75 -16.24 10.50
CA MET A 330 -6.57 -17.56 9.90
C MET A 330 -6.26 -18.65 10.95
N GLN A 331 -5.64 -18.31 12.07
CA GLN A 331 -5.31 -19.28 13.12
C GLN A 331 -6.54 -19.76 13.89
N ASP A 332 -7.61 -18.98 13.87
CA ASP A 332 -8.86 -19.27 14.58
C ASP A 332 -9.81 -20.16 13.77
N ILE A 333 -9.51 -20.45 12.50
CA ILE A 333 -10.43 -21.18 11.61
C ILE A 333 -10.01 -22.64 11.46
N VAL A 334 -11.02 -23.50 11.29
CA VAL A 334 -10.81 -24.88 10.85
C VAL A 334 -10.47 -24.85 9.35
N PRO A 335 -9.48 -25.62 8.87
CA PRO A 335 -9.11 -25.66 7.45
C PRO A 335 -10.21 -26.37 6.65
N ASP A 336 -11.31 -25.66 6.43
CA ASP A 336 -12.43 -26.04 5.59
C ASP A 336 -13.11 -24.77 5.07
N VAL A 337 -13.11 -24.58 3.75
CA VAL A 337 -13.71 -23.42 3.08
C VAL A 337 -15.20 -23.24 3.44
N THR A 338 -15.92 -24.32 3.74
CA THR A 338 -17.36 -24.28 4.08
C THR A 338 -17.65 -23.45 5.34
N THR A 339 -16.67 -23.32 6.24
CA THR A 339 -16.80 -22.55 7.48
C THR A 339 -17.02 -21.06 7.25
N ILE A 340 -16.56 -20.53 6.12
CA ILE A 340 -16.58 -19.08 5.82
C ILE A 340 -17.40 -18.77 4.58
N ILE A 341 -17.55 -19.71 3.63
CA ILE A 341 -18.11 -19.42 2.32
C ILE A 341 -19.51 -18.79 2.36
N HIS A 342 -20.33 -19.12 3.36
CA HIS A 342 -21.69 -18.58 3.50
C HIS A 342 -21.75 -17.16 4.07
N ASP A 343 -20.66 -16.67 4.68
CA ASP A 343 -20.56 -15.29 5.14
C ASP A 343 -19.98 -14.40 4.02
N TYR A 344 -20.88 -13.90 3.15
CA TYR A 344 -20.50 -13.02 2.04
C TYR A 344 -19.83 -11.71 2.48
N GLN A 345 -20.02 -11.31 3.74
CA GLN A 345 -19.49 -10.08 4.31
C GLN A 345 -18.17 -10.29 5.06
N HIS A 346 -17.68 -11.54 5.09
CA HIS A 346 -16.44 -11.86 5.77
C HIS A 346 -15.26 -11.04 5.19
N PRO A 347 -14.40 -10.42 6.02
CA PRO A 347 -13.29 -9.57 5.57
C PRO A 347 -12.37 -10.22 4.53
N ILE A 348 -12.22 -11.55 4.57
CA ILE A 348 -11.40 -12.31 3.62
C ILE A 348 -11.79 -12.09 2.15
N PHE A 349 -13.08 -11.86 1.87
CA PHE A 349 -13.56 -11.64 0.50
C PHE A 349 -13.35 -10.20 0.03
N ARG A 350 -12.94 -9.31 0.95
CA ARG A 350 -12.80 -7.87 0.75
C ARG A 350 -11.35 -7.43 0.66
N PHE A 351 -10.46 -8.04 1.44
CA PHE A 351 -9.03 -7.81 1.37
C PHE A 351 -8.50 -7.94 -0.07
N LYS A 352 -7.57 -7.06 -0.43
CA LYS A 352 -6.86 -7.13 -1.71
C LYS A 352 -5.86 -8.28 -1.65
N TRP A 353 -5.86 -9.16 -2.66
CA TRP A 353 -4.90 -10.24 -2.71
C TRP A 353 -3.46 -9.69 -2.84
N ASN A 354 -2.56 -10.14 -1.97
CA ASN A 354 -1.13 -9.86 -2.08
C ASN A 354 -0.36 -11.18 -2.25
N ALA A 355 0.07 -11.44 -3.48
CA ALA A 355 0.79 -12.66 -3.84
C ALA A 355 2.16 -12.75 -3.15
N GLN A 356 2.85 -11.62 -2.93
CA GLN A 356 4.16 -11.62 -2.26
C GLN A 356 4.03 -12.01 -0.79
N ASN A 357 3.02 -11.50 -0.10
CA ASN A 357 2.72 -11.89 1.28
C ASN A 357 2.32 -13.36 1.37
N PHE A 358 1.47 -13.85 0.47
CA PHE A 358 1.15 -15.27 0.40
C PHE A 358 2.41 -16.13 0.24
N LEU A 359 3.28 -15.80 -0.73
CA LEU A 359 4.52 -16.53 -0.98
C LEU A 359 5.46 -16.50 0.22
N LYS A 360 5.60 -15.36 0.88
CA LYS A 360 6.39 -15.22 2.12
C LYS A 360 5.89 -16.16 3.21
N GLN A 361 4.57 -16.23 3.42
CA GLN A 361 3.96 -17.10 4.42
C GLN A 361 4.05 -18.57 4.06
N MET A 362 3.85 -18.91 2.78
CA MET A 362 4.02 -20.27 2.28
C MET A 362 5.47 -20.77 2.42
N ASN A 363 6.46 -19.92 2.10
CA ASN A 363 7.87 -20.23 2.28
C ASN A 363 8.24 -20.39 3.76
N LYS A 364 7.71 -19.52 4.63
CA LYS A 364 7.87 -19.64 6.10
C LYS A 364 7.32 -20.98 6.60
N ALA A 365 6.15 -21.40 6.13
CA ALA A 365 5.56 -22.70 6.46
C ALA A 365 6.32 -23.88 5.82
N ALA A 366 6.96 -23.69 4.66
CA ALA A 366 7.77 -24.72 4.01
C ALA A 366 9.14 -24.92 4.68
N ALA A 367 9.72 -23.88 5.26
CA ALA A 367 11.02 -23.93 5.93
C ALA A 367 11.02 -24.76 7.22
N ILE A 368 9.85 -24.99 7.83
CA ILE A 368 9.68 -25.82 9.03
C ILE A 368 9.30 -27.24 8.58
N PRO A 369 10.14 -28.26 8.79
CA PRO A 369 9.80 -29.63 8.44
C PRO A 369 8.60 -30.09 9.28
N ALA A 370 7.48 -30.39 8.61
CA ALA A 370 6.28 -30.85 9.29
C ALA A 370 6.48 -32.29 9.80
N LYS A 371 6.35 -32.50 11.12
CA LYS A 371 6.21 -33.83 11.72
C LYS A 371 4.71 -34.19 11.80
N GLY A 372 4.09 -34.46 10.65
CA GLY A 372 2.67 -34.83 10.56
C GLY A 372 1.80 -33.81 9.82
N TYR A 373 0.54 -33.68 10.24
CA TYR A 373 -0.43 -32.78 9.62
C TYR A 373 0.00 -31.31 9.71
N ASP A 374 0.18 -30.66 8.57
CA ASP A 374 0.65 -29.27 8.48
C ASP A 374 -0.54 -28.30 8.40
N LEU A 375 -1.12 -27.99 9.56
CA LEU A 375 -2.27 -27.10 9.67
C LEU A 375 -2.03 -25.75 8.96
N THR A 376 -0.84 -25.17 9.10
CA THR A 376 -0.51 -23.87 8.50
C THR A 376 -0.57 -23.93 6.97
N LYS A 377 0.04 -24.94 6.34
CA LYS A 377 -0.03 -25.09 4.87
C LYS A 377 -1.47 -25.31 4.38
N HIS A 378 -2.26 -26.06 5.13
CA HIS A 378 -3.67 -26.28 4.80
C HIS A 378 -4.46 -24.96 4.85
N LEU A 379 -4.32 -24.20 5.93
CA LEU A 379 -4.96 -22.89 6.10
C LEU A 379 -4.56 -21.88 5.02
N LEU A 380 -3.27 -21.85 4.65
CA LEU A 380 -2.79 -21.01 3.55
C LEU A 380 -3.45 -21.38 2.22
N ARG A 381 -3.62 -22.67 1.92
CA ARG A 381 -4.31 -23.11 0.69
C ARG A 381 -5.81 -22.88 0.73
N VAL A 382 -6.45 -23.01 1.91
CA VAL A 382 -7.85 -22.60 2.12
C VAL A 382 -8.02 -21.11 1.82
N THR A 383 -7.06 -20.29 2.24
CA THR A 383 -7.05 -18.84 1.96
C THR A 383 -7.03 -18.55 0.47
N VAL A 384 -6.22 -19.29 -0.32
CA VAL A 384 -6.23 -19.18 -1.79
C VAL A 384 -7.62 -19.49 -2.35
N MET A 385 -8.26 -20.57 -1.89
CA MET A 385 -9.61 -20.92 -2.36
C MET A 385 -10.65 -19.84 -2.02
N LEU A 386 -10.61 -19.29 -0.80
CA LEU A 386 -11.50 -18.20 -0.37
C LEU A 386 -11.29 -16.95 -1.23
N ASN A 387 -10.05 -16.62 -1.56
CA ASN A 387 -9.74 -15.52 -2.46
C ASN A 387 -10.26 -15.76 -3.88
N THR A 388 -10.13 -16.98 -4.41
CA THR A 388 -10.68 -17.37 -5.72
C THR A 388 -12.20 -17.25 -5.75
N ILE A 389 -12.89 -17.71 -4.71
CA ILE A 389 -14.34 -17.53 -4.56
C ILE A 389 -14.71 -16.04 -4.52
N GLY A 390 -14.00 -15.23 -3.73
CA GLY A 390 -14.22 -13.79 -3.64
C GLY A 390 -14.04 -13.09 -5.00
N THR A 391 -13.01 -13.48 -5.74
CA THR A 391 -12.70 -13.00 -7.09
C THR A 391 -13.81 -13.35 -8.09
N LEU A 392 -14.32 -14.59 -8.06
CA LEU A 392 -15.41 -15.02 -8.92
C LEU A 392 -16.73 -14.31 -8.61
N ARG A 393 -17.04 -14.08 -7.32
CA ARG A 393 -18.20 -13.28 -6.89
C ARG A 393 -18.14 -11.85 -7.42
N LYS A 394 -16.97 -11.22 -7.33
CA LYS A 394 -16.70 -9.87 -7.83
C LYS A 394 -16.62 -9.80 -9.36
N LYS A 395 -16.40 -10.95 -10.04
CA LYS A 395 -16.14 -11.07 -11.49
C LYS A 395 -14.94 -10.25 -11.97
N GLN A 396 -14.04 -9.90 -11.06
CA GLN A 396 -12.85 -9.10 -11.34
C GLN A 396 -11.84 -9.24 -10.20
N TYR A 397 -10.58 -8.99 -10.51
CA TYR A 397 -9.48 -8.91 -9.54
C TYR A 397 -8.44 -7.90 -10.01
N ILE A 398 -7.47 -7.56 -9.15
CA ILE A 398 -6.41 -6.59 -9.46
C ILE A 398 -5.07 -7.32 -9.45
N VAL A 399 -4.23 -7.03 -10.43
CA VAL A 399 -2.83 -7.47 -10.52
C VAL A 399 -2.00 -6.26 -10.91
N ASP A 400 -0.96 -5.93 -10.13
CA ASP A 400 -0.08 -4.78 -10.39
C ASP A 400 -0.85 -3.49 -10.71
N ASP A 401 -1.81 -3.15 -9.84
CA ASP A 401 -2.76 -2.02 -9.97
C ASP A 401 -3.66 -2.04 -11.22
N THR A 402 -3.60 -3.11 -12.01
CA THR A 402 -4.42 -3.31 -13.20
C THR A 402 -5.66 -4.13 -12.85
N LEU A 403 -6.84 -3.55 -13.12
CA LEU A 403 -8.11 -4.26 -12.96
C LEU A 403 -8.32 -5.26 -14.10
N VAL A 404 -8.38 -6.55 -13.77
CA VAL A 404 -8.72 -7.64 -14.67
C VAL A 404 -10.18 -8.02 -14.49
N LYS A 405 -11.00 -7.82 -15.53
CA LYS A 405 -12.39 -8.29 -15.56
C LYS A 405 -12.44 -9.74 -16.07
N LEU A 406 -13.12 -10.60 -15.32
CA LEU A 406 -13.26 -12.00 -15.69
C LEU A 406 -14.34 -12.18 -16.76
N LYS A 407 -13.98 -12.85 -17.84
CA LYS A 407 -14.93 -13.31 -18.88
C LYS A 407 -15.42 -14.70 -18.50
N LEU A 408 -16.38 -14.72 -17.60
CA LEU A 408 -16.94 -15.94 -17.06
C LEU A 408 -17.88 -16.60 -18.08
N GLU A 409 -17.40 -17.62 -18.80
CA GLU A 409 -18.21 -18.42 -19.71
C GLU A 409 -19.09 -19.43 -18.96
N ARG A 410 -20.10 -19.98 -19.64
CA ARG A 410 -20.87 -21.10 -19.10
C ARG A 410 -20.03 -22.37 -19.23
N ILE A 411 -19.75 -23.02 -18.11
CA ILE A 411 -18.97 -24.25 -18.08
C ILE A 411 -19.81 -25.39 -18.66
N GLN A 412 -19.23 -26.21 -19.52
CA GLN A 412 -19.86 -27.44 -19.99
C GLN A 412 -19.08 -28.65 -19.47
N THR A 413 -19.77 -29.54 -18.77
CA THR A 413 -19.20 -30.74 -18.16
C THR A 413 -19.88 -31.97 -18.76
N ILE A 414 -19.09 -32.91 -19.28
CA ILE A 414 -19.56 -34.16 -19.90
C ILE A 414 -18.92 -35.35 -19.20
N GLY A 415 -19.74 -36.22 -18.62
CA GLY A 415 -19.29 -37.50 -18.07
C GLY A 415 -19.38 -38.64 -19.08
N TYR A 416 -18.44 -39.58 -18.97
CA TYR A 416 -18.32 -40.78 -19.79
C TYR A 416 -18.19 -42.01 -18.88
N SER A 417 -18.88 -43.10 -19.22
CA SER A 417 -18.71 -44.43 -18.62
C SER A 417 -17.71 -45.24 -19.42
N HIS A 418 -17.27 -46.37 -18.84
CA HIS A 418 -16.63 -47.43 -19.63
C HIS A 418 -17.52 -47.87 -20.81
N GLN A 419 -18.84 -48.00 -20.60
CA GLN A 419 -19.80 -48.40 -21.63
C GLN A 419 -19.99 -47.37 -22.74
N SER A 420 -19.86 -46.08 -22.42
CA SER A 420 -20.01 -45.02 -23.43
C SER A 420 -18.76 -44.78 -24.26
N LYS A 421 -17.58 -45.19 -23.77
CA LYS A 421 -16.33 -45.21 -24.54
C LYS A 421 -16.16 -46.48 -25.39
N LEU A 422 -16.68 -47.63 -24.94
CA LEU A 422 -16.58 -48.92 -25.62
C LEU A 422 -17.70 -49.16 -26.65
N PHE A 423 -18.21 -48.10 -27.29
CA PHE A 423 -19.17 -48.29 -28.36
C PHE A 423 -18.46 -48.77 -29.62
N THR A 424 -18.57 -50.07 -29.91
CA THR A 424 -18.10 -50.69 -31.14
C THR A 424 -18.97 -50.24 -32.32
N ARG A 425 -18.82 -48.98 -32.76
CA ARG A 425 -19.55 -48.46 -33.91
C ARG A 425 -19.03 -49.07 -35.22
N LYS A 426 -17.76 -49.52 -35.24
CA LYS A 426 -17.08 -50.15 -36.36
C LYS A 426 -15.81 -50.86 -35.88
N THR A 427 -15.49 -52.05 -36.40
CA THR A 427 -14.13 -52.60 -36.31
C THR A 427 -13.26 -51.82 -37.27
N LEU A 428 -12.33 -51.01 -36.74
CA LEU A 428 -11.37 -50.26 -37.53
C LEU A 428 -10.12 -51.12 -37.73
N SER A 429 -9.67 -51.24 -38.99
CA SER A 429 -8.35 -51.82 -39.27
C SER A 429 -7.28 -50.87 -38.74
N GLN A 430 -6.14 -51.38 -38.30
CA GLN A 430 -4.99 -50.53 -37.94
C GLN A 430 -4.59 -49.58 -39.10
N THR A 431 -4.86 -49.99 -40.35
CA THR A 431 -4.65 -49.18 -41.56
C THR A 431 -5.64 -48.02 -41.71
N ASP A 432 -6.77 -48.04 -41.02
CA ASP A 432 -7.77 -46.96 -41.04
C ASP A 432 -7.40 -45.81 -40.09
N PHE A 433 -6.43 -46.03 -39.19
CA PHE A 433 -5.85 -44.98 -38.36
C PHE A 433 -4.87 -44.14 -39.18
N GLN A 434 -5.40 -43.17 -39.94
CA GLN A 434 -4.57 -42.08 -40.42
C GLN A 434 -4.19 -41.20 -39.23
N THR A 435 -2.90 -41.11 -38.94
CA THR A 435 -2.40 -40.16 -37.94
C THR A 435 -2.73 -38.75 -38.44
N PRO A 436 -3.54 -37.95 -37.71
CA PRO A 436 -3.97 -36.63 -38.19
C PRO A 436 -2.80 -35.66 -38.37
N TYR A 437 -1.64 -35.97 -37.78
CA TYR A 437 -0.41 -35.22 -37.92
C TYR A 437 0.76 -36.17 -38.25
N PRO A 438 1.74 -35.71 -39.04
CA PRO A 438 2.89 -36.53 -39.46
C PRO A 438 3.89 -36.80 -38.33
N LYS A 439 3.83 -36.03 -37.23
CA LYS A 439 4.75 -36.15 -36.09
C LYS A 439 4.11 -35.64 -34.80
N THR A 440 4.35 -36.33 -33.70
CA THR A 440 4.06 -35.88 -32.33
C THR A 440 5.38 -35.49 -31.65
N THR A 441 5.44 -34.29 -31.08
CA THR A 441 6.58 -33.85 -30.26
C THR A 441 6.26 -34.11 -28.79
N VAL A 442 7.13 -34.83 -28.09
CA VAL A 442 6.99 -35.13 -26.67
C VAL A 442 8.09 -34.41 -25.90
N GLN A 443 7.72 -33.73 -24.82
CA GLN A 443 8.64 -33.00 -23.95
C GLN A 443 8.31 -33.32 -22.49
N VAL A 444 9.35 -33.42 -21.65
CA VAL A 444 9.24 -33.55 -20.20
C VAL A 444 9.87 -32.29 -19.61
N VAL A 445 9.11 -31.57 -18.81
CA VAL A 445 9.51 -30.30 -18.20
C VAL A 445 9.15 -30.30 -16.72
N GLU A 446 9.99 -29.67 -15.91
CA GLU A 446 9.73 -29.45 -14.49
C GLU A 446 8.98 -28.12 -14.32
N GLU A 447 7.67 -28.13 -14.56
CA GLU A 447 6.83 -26.93 -14.53
C GLU A 447 5.41 -27.24 -14.02
N ASP A 448 4.77 -26.26 -13.39
CA ASP A 448 3.37 -26.36 -12.97
C ASP A 448 2.44 -26.46 -14.19
N CYS A 449 1.44 -27.34 -14.11
CA CYS A 449 0.60 -27.66 -15.25
C CYS A 449 -0.23 -26.46 -15.75
N LEU A 450 -0.62 -25.52 -14.88
CA LEU A 450 -1.35 -24.31 -15.28
C LEU A 450 -0.42 -23.24 -15.86
N VAL A 451 0.82 -23.16 -15.37
CA VAL A 451 1.85 -22.27 -15.96
C VAL A 451 2.17 -22.72 -17.38
N LEU A 452 2.38 -24.03 -17.60
CA LEU A 452 2.60 -24.55 -18.95
C LEU A 452 1.37 -24.37 -19.84
N TYR A 453 0.16 -24.57 -19.30
CA TYR A 453 -1.09 -24.34 -20.03
C TYR A 453 -1.19 -22.89 -20.52
N GLU A 454 -0.93 -21.91 -19.65
CA GLU A 454 -0.92 -20.49 -19.99
C GLU A 454 0.11 -20.18 -21.10
N GLN A 455 1.33 -20.70 -20.98
CA GLN A 455 2.38 -20.52 -22.00
C GLN A 455 1.97 -21.08 -23.37
N LEU A 456 1.27 -22.21 -23.40
CA LEU A 456 0.77 -22.82 -24.64
C LEU A 456 -0.37 -21.99 -25.25
N VAL A 457 -1.30 -21.49 -24.43
CA VAL A 457 -2.37 -20.58 -24.89
C VAL A 457 -1.78 -19.29 -25.45
N ALA A 458 -0.77 -18.70 -24.80
CA ALA A 458 -0.09 -17.50 -25.28
C ALA A 458 0.59 -17.70 -26.65
N LYS A 459 0.97 -18.94 -26.99
CA LYS A 459 1.49 -19.34 -28.31
C LYS A 459 0.39 -19.64 -29.33
N GLY A 460 -0.88 -19.45 -28.98
CA GLY A 460 -2.04 -19.70 -29.85
C GLY A 460 -2.49 -21.16 -29.90
N HIS A 461 -2.00 -22.02 -29.00
CA HIS A 461 -2.48 -23.40 -28.91
C HIS A 461 -3.81 -23.50 -28.15
N ARG A 462 -4.50 -24.64 -28.31
CA ARG A 462 -5.71 -25.01 -27.57
C ARG A 462 -5.43 -26.27 -26.73
N PRO A 463 -4.67 -26.15 -25.64
CA PRO A 463 -4.25 -27.30 -24.84
C PRO A 463 -5.42 -28.00 -24.15
N LEU A 464 -5.28 -29.31 -23.96
CA LEU A 464 -6.13 -30.10 -23.06
C LEU A 464 -5.29 -30.44 -21.82
N LEU A 465 -5.84 -30.18 -20.64
CA LEU A 465 -5.19 -30.46 -19.37
C LEU A 465 -5.76 -31.73 -18.75
N LEU A 466 -4.89 -32.68 -18.42
CA LEU A 466 -5.28 -33.86 -17.64
C LEU A 466 -5.37 -33.50 -16.15
N ASN A 467 -6.55 -33.64 -15.56
CA ASN A 467 -6.73 -33.60 -14.11
C ASN A 467 -6.41 -34.99 -13.52
N MET A 468 -5.48 -35.07 -12.57
CA MET A 468 -5.17 -36.30 -11.83
C MET A 468 -6.20 -36.50 -10.72
N ALA A 469 -7.44 -36.72 -11.14
CA ALA A 469 -8.62 -36.64 -10.28
C ALA A 469 -8.66 -37.75 -9.21
N ASN A 470 -9.11 -37.39 -8.02
CA ASN A 470 -9.56 -38.34 -7.01
C ASN A 470 -10.74 -39.14 -7.54
N ALA A 471 -10.78 -40.46 -7.32
CA ALA A 471 -11.85 -41.30 -7.87
C ALA A 471 -13.21 -41.13 -7.16
N THR A 472 -13.23 -40.63 -5.94
CA THR A 472 -14.41 -40.63 -5.07
C THR A 472 -15.02 -39.27 -4.82
N SER A 473 -14.19 -38.22 -4.79
CA SER A 473 -14.60 -36.87 -4.38
C SER A 473 -14.11 -35.84 -5.38
N PRO A 474 -14.97 -34.93 -5.86
CA PRO A 474 -14.55 -33.89 -6.79
C PRO A 474 -13.53 -32.94 -6.15
N GLY A 475 -12.42 -32.72 -6.83
CA GLY A 475 -11.40 -31.77 -6.34
C GLY A 475 -10.56 -32.29 -5.18
N GLY A 476 -10.66 -33.58 -4.84
CA GLY A 476 -9.90 -34.17 -3.74
C GLY A 476 -10.13 -33.43 -2.41
N GLY A 477 -9.05 -33.01 -1.76
CA GLY A 477 -9.09 -32.29 -0.49
C GLY A 477 -9.00 -30.76 -0.62
N TYR A 478 -9.36 -30.16 -1.75
CA TYR A 478 -9.10 -28.74 -2.02
C TYR A 478 -9.74 -27.81 -0.98
N ARG A 479 -10.95 -28.15 -0.50
CA ARG A 479 -11.67 -27.41 0.54
C ARG A 479 -10.92 -27.38 1.86
N LYS A 480 -10.11 -28.42 2.12
CA LYS A 480 -9.37 -28.62 3.37
C LYS A 480 -7.90 -28.21 3.29
N GLY A 481 -7.47 -27.67 2.15
CA GLY A 481 -6.10 -27.22 1.95
C GLY A 481 -5.13 -28.33 1.56
N ASP A 482 -5.60 -29.44 0.98
CA ASP A 482 -4.70 -30.48 0.46
C ASP A 482 -3.93 -29.98 -0.77
N GLY A 483 -2.76 -30.57 -1.01
CA GLY A 483 -1.72 -29.96 -1.84
C GLY A 483 -1.33 -30.71 -3.11
N ALA A 484 -2.23 -31.45 -3.77
CA ALA A 484 -1.92 -32.11 -5.03
C ALA A 484 -2.36 -31.28 -6.25
N GLN A 485 -2.17 -31.86 -7.44
CA GLN A 485 -2.40 -31.18 -8.72
C GLN A 485 -3.88 -30.82 -8.92
N GLU A 486 -4.79 -31.76 -8.63
CA GLU A 486 -6.23 -31.53 -8.72
C GLU A 486 -6.66 -30.34 -7.85
N GLU A 487 -6.23 -30.32 -6.58
CA GLU A 487 -6.60 -29.24 -5.67
C GLU A 487 -6.06 -27.89 -6.12
N ASN A 488 -4.88 -27.87 -6.77
CA ASN A 488 -4.32 -26.63 -7.31
C ASN A 488 -5.16 -26.10 -8.49
N ILE A 489 -5.65 -26.99 -9.36
CA ILE A 489 -6.55 -26.60 -10.46
C ILE A 489 -7.82 -25.96 -9.89
N PHE A 490 -8.44 -26.59 -8.90
CA PHE A 490 -9.66 -26.06 -8.26
C PHE A 490 -9.44 -24.70 -7.60
N ARG A 491 -8.27 -24.47 -6.99
CA ARG A 491 -7.94 -23.20 -6.34
C ARG A 491 -7.60 -22.07 -7.30
N ARG A 492 -7.14 -22.36 -8.52
CA ARG A 492 -6.66 -21.36 -9.49
C ARG A 492 -7.60 -21.17 -10.67
N SER A 493 -8.82 -21.69 -10.58
CA SER A 493 -9.83 -21.57 -11.63
C SER A 493 -11.24 -21.60 -11.05
N ASP A 494 -12.24 -21.42 -11.89
CA ASP A 494 -13.64 -21.62 -11.54
C ASP A 494 -14.12 -23.08 -11.63
N TYR A 495 -13.19 -24.04 -11.77
CA TYR A 495 -13.50 -25.45 -12.03
C TYR A 495 -14.40 -26.10 -10.99
N TYR A 496 -14.41 -25.65 -9.73
CA TYR A 496 -15.33 -26.19 -8.73
C TYR A 496 -16.81 -26.00 -9.11
N HIS A 497 -17.16 -24.98 -9.90
CA HIS A 497 -18.52 -24.83 -10.44
C HIS A 497 -18.93 -25.99 -11.35
N SER A 498 -17.95 -26.67 -11.96
CA SER A 498 -18.17 -27.87 -12.78
C SER A 498 -18.59 -29.05 -11.92
N LEU A 499 -17.92 -29.29 -10.79
CA LEU A 499 -17.90 -30.59 -10.10
C LEU A 499 -18.44 -30.59 -8.66
N ASP A 500 -18.34 -29.48 -7.93
CA ASP A 500 -18.69 -29.39 -6.51
C ASP A 500 -20.13 -28.90 -6.28
N GLY A 501 -21.05 -29.80 -5.94
CA GLY A 501 -22.48 -29.44 -5.79
C GLY A 501 -22.88 -28.67 -4.55
N GLU A 502 -21.99 -28.55 -3.59
CA GLU A 502 -22.25 -27.79 -2.38
C GLU A 502 -21.87 -26.32 -2.57
N LEU A 503 -20.74 -26.08 -3.24
CA LEU A 503 -20.20 -24.73 -3.40
C LEU A 503 -20.57 -24.10 -4.75
N ALA A 504 -20.90 -24.90 -5.78
CA ALA A 504 -21.18 -24.38 -7.10
C ALA A 504 -22.47 -23.57 -7.19
N ASP A 505 -22.38 -22.41 -7.86
CA ASP A 505 -23.53 -21.76 -8.49
C ASP A 505 -24.06 -22.63 -9.64
N ARG A 506 -25.30 -23.12 -9.47
CA ARG A 506 -25.97 -24.03 -10.40
C ARG A 506 -26.25 -23.44 -11.77
N THR A 507 -26.22 -22.11 -11.90
CA THR A 507 -26.46 -21.42 -13.17
C THR A 507 -25.21 -21.38 -14.06
N ARG A 508 -24.02 -21.61 -13.48
CA ARG A 508 -22.72 -21.49 -14.16
C ARG A 508 -22.36 -22.70 -15.01
N SER A 509 -22.91 -23.88 -14.70
CA SER A 509 -22.49 -25.15 -15.31
C SER A 509 -23.64 -25.89 -15.97
N GLU A 510 -23.42 -26.34 -17.19
CA GLU A 510 -24.21 -27.37 -17.86
C GLU A 510 -23.56 -28.73 -17.67
N ARG A 511 -24.35 -29.70 -17.19
CA ARG A 511 -23.87 -31.05 -16.89
C ARG A 511 -24.60 -32.09 -17.74
N LEU A 512 -23.82 -32.80 -18.53
CA LEU A 512 -24.28 -33.80 -19.47
C LEU A 512 -23.59 -35.14 -19.20
N TYR A 513 -24.25 -36.22 -19.57
CA TYR A 513 -23.64 -37.55 -19.60
C TYR A 513 -23.76 -38.13 -21.01
N TYR A 514 -22.66 -38.71 -21.49
CA TYR A 514 -22.63 -39.41 -22.76
C TYR A 514 -23.10 -40.84 -22.55
N THR A 515 -24.28 -41.16 -23.10
CA THR A 515 -24.88 -42.48 -22.94
C THR A 515 -24.15 -43.54 -23.78
N PRO A 516 -24.28 -44.83 -23.43
CA PRO A 516 -23.76 -45.91 -24.27
C PRO A 516 -24.19 -45.79 -25.73
N LYS A 517 -25.42 -45.33 -26.02
CA LYS A 517 -25.94 -45.19 -27.39
C LYS A 517 -25.37 -44.00 -28.18
N GLY A 518 -24.47 -43.22 -27.59
CA GLY A 518 -23.85 -42.06 -28.22
C GLY A 518 -24.67 -40.76 -28.15
N GLU A 519 -25.66 -40.70 -27.25
CA GLU A 519 -26.49 -39.51 -27.02
C GLU A 519 -25.99 -38.72 -25.81
N LEU A 520 -26.01 -37.39 -25.87
CA LEU A 520 -25.82 -36.52 -24.72
C LEU A 520 -27.14 -36.34 -23.97
N LYS A 521 -27.15 -36.61 -22.66
CA LYS A 521 -28.33 -36.40 -21.81
C LYS A 521 -27.98 -35.48 -20.65
N GLN A 522 -28.88 -34.54 -20.37
CA GLN A 522 -28.73 -33.63 -19.23
C GLN A 522 -28.96 -34.38 -17.93
N LEU A 523 -28.05 -34.19 -16.97
CA LEU A 523 -28.17 -34.75 -15.63
C LEU A 523 -29.21 -33.97 -14.82
N LYS A 524 -30.01 -34.68 -14.03
CA LYS A 524 -30.98 -34.06 -13.11
C LYS A 524 -30.34 -33.92 -11.73
N GLY A 525 -30.03 -32.69 -11.33
CA GLY A 525 -29.40 -32.41 -10.02
C GLY A 525 -27.87 -32.35 -10.09
N PHE A 526 -27.20 -32.47 -8.92
CA PHE A 526 -25.75 -32.27 -8.78
C PHE A 526 -24.95 -33.54 -8.43
N GLY A 527 -25.60 -34.67 -8.14
CA GLY A 527 -24.96 -35.98 -8.12
C GLY A 527 -25.00 -36.62 -9.51
N ASP A 528 -23.97 -37.39 -9.87
CA ASP A 528 -23.93 -38.45 -10.92
C ASP A 528 -22.56 -38.59 -11.65
N PHE A 529 -21.55 -37.77 -11.33
CA PHE A 529 -20.18 -37.97 -11.87
C PHE A 529 -19.22 -38.67 -10.89
N TYR A 530 -19.55 -38.65 -9.60
CA TYR A 530 -18.75 -39.24 -8.53
C TYR A 530 -19.62 -40.21 -7.70
N PRO A 531 -19.04 -41.34 -7.21
CA PRO A 531 -17.68 -41.80 -7.52
C PRO A 531 -17.50 -42.11 -9.01
N MET A 532 -16.30 -41.83 -9.52
CA MET A 532 -15.95 -42.09 -10.91
C MET A 532 -15.96 -43.59 -11.18
N GLU A 533 -16.58 -43.97 -12.28
CA GLU A 533 -16.55 -45.35 -12.74
C GLU A 533 -15.14 -45.75 -13.21
N GLU A 534 -14.76 -47.01 -12.99
CA GLU A 534 -13.54 -47.58 -13.53
C GLU A 534 -13.53 -47.43 -15.07
N PHE A 535 -12.46 -46.86 -15.64
CA PHE A 535 -12.35 -46.48 -17.06
C PHE A 535 -13.30 -45.37 -17.56
N GLY A 536 -14.08 -44.77 -16.66
CA GLY A 536 -14.86 -43.57 -16.91
C GLY A 536 -14.00 -42.34 -17.20
N GLY A 537 -14.62 -41.20 -17.46
CA GLY A 537 -13.90 -39.94 -17.65
C GLY A 537 -14.82 -38.74 -17.60
N ILE A 538 -14.26 -37.58 -17.29
CA ILE A 538 -15.00 -36.32 -17.27
C ILE A 538 -14.24 -35.33 -18.16
N TYR A 539 -14.97 -34.68 -19.04
CA TYR A 539 -14.48 -33.57 -19.85
C TYR A 539 -15.18 -32.29 -19.43
N THR A 540 -14.40 -31.24 -19.16
CA THR A 540 -14.93 -29.93 -18.83
C THR A 540 -14.33 -28.87 -19.75
N ALA A 541 -15.19 -28.05 -20.33
CA ALA A 541 -14.84 -26.91 -21.18
C ALA A 541 -15.35 -25.60 -20.57
N GLY A 542 -14.72 -24.48 -20.95
CA GLY A 542 -15.11 -23.14 -20.51
C GLY A 542 -14.64 -22.77 -19.11
N ILE A 543 -13.67 -23.49 -18.55
CA ILE A 543 -13.03 -23.14 -17.27
C ILE A 543 -12.26 -21.83 -17.45
N THR A 544 -12.45 -20.90 -16.51
CA THR A 544 -11.77 -19.60 -16.46
C THR A 544 -10.68 -19.59 -15.41
#